data_AF-A0A0Q5C721-F1
#
_entry.id   AF-A0A0Q5C721-F1
#
_cell.length_a   1.000
_cell.length_b   1.000
_cell.length_c   1.000
_cell.angle_alpha   90.00
_cell.angle_beta   90.00
_cell.angle_gamma   90.00
#
_symmetry.space_group_name_H-M   'P 1'
#
loop_
_entity.id
_entity.type
_entity.pdbx_description
1 polymer ?
#
loop_
_entity_poly.entity_id
_entity_poly.type
_entity_poly.pdbx_seq_one_letter_code
_entity_poly.pdbx_strand_id
1 'polypeptide(L)' 'MYAADGLYLGKPDISYRSIKVAIEYEGDYHRTSVTTFRDDISRRERFADAGWRTLRVTQADLDAPAALEARFLRYLPPR' A
#
# COMPACT_ATOMS: atom_id res chain seq x y z
N MET A 1 4.95 -2.05 10.97
CA MET A 1 6.26 -2.10 10.28
C MET A 1 7.09 -0.91 10.70
N TYR A 2 8.40 -1.08 10.72
CA TYR A 2 9.35 -0.03 11.10
C TYR A 2 10.40 0.13 10.02
N ALA A 3 10.90 1.36 9.84
CA ALA A 3 12.09 1.64 9.04
C ALA A 3 13.36 1.20 9.79
N ALA A 4 14.50 1.28 9.08
CA ALA A 4 15.79 0.87 9.62
C ALA A 4 16.25 1.74 10.81
N ASP A 5 15.79 2.99 10.87
CA ASP A 5 16.03 3.95 11.95
C ASP A 5 15.05 3.79 13.13
N GLY A 6 14.13 2.82 13.07
CA GLY A 6 13.13 2.57 14.11
C GLY A 6 11.85 3.39 13.98
N LEU A 7 11.70 4.24 12.94
CA LEU A 7 10.45 4.97 12.71
C LEU A 7 9.29 4.01 12.40
N TYR A 8 8.15 4.19 13.06
CA TYR A 8 6.95 3.41 12.74
C TYR A 8 6.34 3.87 11.41
N LEU A 9 6.31 2.95 10.44
CA LEU A 9 5.77 3.21 9.11
C LEU A 9 4.25 3.05 9.09
N GLY A 10 3.77 1.94 9.65
CA GLY A 10 2.38 1.51 9.59
C GLY A 10 2.24 -0.01 9.44
N LYS A 11 1.02 -0.52 9.39
CA LYS A 11 0.71 -1.93 9.16
C LYS A 11 -0.15 -2.04 7.90
N PRO A 12 0.41 -2.45 6.75
CA PRO A 12 -0.39 -2.71 5.56
C PRO A 12 -1.14 -4.04 5.71
N ASP A 13 -2.17 -4.25 4.91
CA ASP A 13 -2.93 -5.52 4.90
C ASP A 13 -2.04 -6.67 4.44
N ILE A 14 -1.30 -6.46 3.35
CA ILE A 14 -0.36 -7.43 2.79
C ILE A 14 0.97 -6.73 2.50
N SER A 15 2.07 -7.48 2.63
CA SER A 15 3.41 -6.94 2.35
C SER A 15 4.37 -7.98 1.81
N TYR A 16 5.16 -7.56 0.82
CA TYR A 16 6.28 -8.30 0.24
C TYR A 16 7.58 -7.57 0.58
N ARG A 17 8.20 -7.96 1.69
CA ARG A 17 9.37 -7.28 2.27
C ARG A 17 10.60 -7.28 1.37
N SER A 18 10.85 -8.38 0.64
CA SER A 18 12.02 -8.53 -0.23
C SER A 18 12.06 -7.52 -1.38
N ILE A 19 10.88 -7.10 -1.86
CA ILE A 19 10.73 -6.13 -2.96
C ILE A 19 10.15 -4.79 -2.48
N LYS A 20 10.02 -4.61 -1.16
CA LYS A 20 9.41 -3.42 -0.52
C LYS A 20 8.06 -3.00 -1.13
N VAL A 21 7.16 -3.97 -1.32
CA VAL A 21 5.78 -3.69 -1.79
C VAL A 21 4.80 -3.88 -0.64
N ALA A 22 3.93 -2.90 -0.42
CA ALA A 22 2.81 -2.97 0.51
C ALA A 22 1.49 -2.88 -0.27
N ILE A 23 0.49 -3.67 0.10
CA ILE A 23 -0.83 -3.66 -0.52
C ILE A 23 -1.86 -3.27 0.54
N GLU A 24 -2.72 -2.31 0.21
CA GLU A 24 -3.79 -1.82 1.07
C GLU A 24 -5.14 -1.94 0.34
N TYR A 25 -6.14 -2.52 1.00
CA TYR A 25 -7.51 -2.56 0.52
C TYR A 25 -8.28 -1.31 0.97
N GLU A 26 -8.87 -0.62 0.00
CA GLU A 26 -9.55 0.65 0.18
C GLU A 26 -11.06 0.41 0.02
N GLY A 27 -11.70 -0.04 1.10
CA GLY A 27 -13.15 -0.15 1.15
C GLY A 27 -13.83 1.22 1.23
N ASP A 28 -15.07 1.32 0.73
CA ASP A 28 -15.84 2.57 0.73
C ASP A 28 -16.08 3.15 2.13
N TYR A 29 -15.95 2.33 3.18
CA TYR A 29 -16.05 2.76 4.57
C TYR A 29 -14.94 3.73 5.00
N HIS A 30 -13.78 3.74 4.33
CA HIS A 30 -12.67 4.66 4.66
C HIS A 30 -12.92 6.12 4.21
N ARG A 31 -13.95 6.38 3.40
CA ARG A 31 -14.17 7.71 2.79
C ARG A 31 -14.83 8.73 3.74
N THR A 32 -15.32 8.32 4.91
CA THR A 32 -16.19 9.16 5.75
C THR A 32 -15.46 9.88 6.90
N SER A 33 -14.19 9.55 7.17
CA SER A 33 -13.42 10.10 8.28
C SER A 33 -12.24 10.96 7.83
N VAL A 34 -12.27 12.26 8.14
CA VAL A 34 -11.19 13.21 7.82
C VAL A 34 -9.88 12.85 8.52
N THR A 35 -9.94 12.33 9.75
CA THR A 35 -8.75 11.91 10.49
C THR A 35 -8.11 10.70 9.83
N THR A 36 -8.90 9.69 9.49
CA THR A 36 -8.44 8.50 8.75
C THR A 36 -7.81 8.88 7.41
N PHE A 37 -8.41 9.80 6.68
CA PHE A 37 -7.86 10.30 5.41
C PHE A 37 -6.46 10.94 5.59
N ARG A 38 -6.29 11.79 6.61
CA ARG A 38 -4.98 12.43 6.90
C ARG A 38 -3.93 11.43 7.36
N ASP A 39 -4.33 10.46 8.18
CA ASP A 39 -3.45 9.41 8.67
C ASP A 39 -3.00 8.49 7.53
N ASP A 40 -3.90 8.20 6.58
CA ASP A 40 -3.58 7.43 5.37
C ASP A 40 -2.58 8.15 4.47
N ILE A 41 -2.71 9.47 4.28
CA ILE A 41 -1.72 10.28 3.54
C ILE A 41 -0.36 10.17 4.23
N SER A 42 -0.32 10.48 5.53
CA SER A 42 0.93 10.49 6.31
C SER A 42 1.58 9.10 6.35
N ARG A 43 0.78 8.03 6.44
CA ARG A 43 1.26 6.65 6.37
C ARG A 43 1.91 6.36 5.02
N ARG A 44 1.28 6.77 3.92
CA ARG A 44 1.81 6.55 2.56
C ARG A 44 3.13 7.28 2.34
N GLU A 45 3.25 8.52 2.82
CA GLU A 45 4.51 9.27 2.75
C GLU A 45 5.63 8.54 3.50
N ARG A 46 5.38 8.09 4.73
CA ARG A 46 6.36 7.28 5.49
C ARG A 46 6.79 6.02 4.75
N PHE A 47 5.86 5.29 4.15
CA PHE A 47 6.21 4.11 3.34
C PHE A 47 7.09 4.50 2.14
N ALA A 48 6.72 5.56 1.41
CA ALA A 48 7.48 6.05 0.27
C ALA A 48 8.90 6.47 0.67
N ASP A 49 9.06 7.22 1.77
CA ASP A 49 10.35 7.65 2.31
C ASP A 49 11.25 6.46 2.69
N ALA A 50 10.65 5.38 3.19
CA ALA A 50 11.36 4.14 3.49
C ALA A 50 11.68 3.28 2.23
N GLY A 51 11.36 3.79 1.04
CA GLY A 51 11.58 3.14 -0.26
C GLY A 51 10.55 2.05 -0.57
N TRP A 52 9.38 2.09 0.07
CA TRP A 52 8.29 1.17 -0.23
C TRP A 52 7.37 1.71 -1.30
N ARG A 53 6.89 0.80 -2.15
CA ARG A 53 5.82 1.08 -3.09
C ARG A 53 4.51 0.56 -2.54
N THR A 54 3.48 1.40 -2.53
CA THR A 54 2.13 1.04 -2.08
C THR A 54 1.22 0.75 -3.28
N LEU A 55 0.54 -0.39 -3.26
CA LEU A 55 -0.49 -0.78 -4.23
C LEU A 55 -1.85 -0.72 -3.53
N ARG A 56 -2.67 0.25 -3.94
CA ARG A 56 -4.03 0.39 -3.42
C ARG A 56 -4.99 -0.42 -4.27
N VAL A 57 -5.82 -1.21 -3.61
CA VAL A 57 -6.76 -2.15 -4.20
C VAL A 57 -8.15 -1.78 -3.72
N THR A 58 -9.09 -1.63 -4.65
CA THR A 58 -10.51 -1.40 -4.36
C THR A 58 -11.33 -2.63 -4.74
N GLN A 59 -12.62 -2.63 -4.43
CA GLN A 59 -13.52 -3.69 -4.91
C GLN A 59 -13.46 -3.85 -6.44
N ALA A 60 -13.38 -2.75 -7.20
CA ALA A 60 -13.30 -2.80 -8.67
C ALA A 60 -12.06 -3.53 -9.19
N ASP A 61 -10.95 -3.52 -8.43
CA ASP A 61 -9.75 -4.27 -8.78
C ASP A 61 -9.92 -5.78 -8.51
N LEU A 62 -10.67 -6.12 -7.45
CA LEU A 62 -11.00 -7.52 -7.12
C LEU A 62 -11.97 -8.12 -8.13
N ASP A 63 -12.87 -7.31 -8.69
CA ASP A 63 -13.79 -7.70 -9.76
C ASP A 63 -13.07 -7.91 -11.11
N ALA A 64 -11.82 -7.45 -11.24
CA ALA A 64 -10.99 -7.57 -12.44
C ALA A 64 -9.56 -8.11 -12.11
N PRO A 65 -9.45 -9.37 -11.64
CA PRO A 65 -8.20 -9.91 -11.06
C PRO A 65 -7.02 -9.90 -12.04
N ALA A 66 -7.25 -10.13 -13.34
CA ALA A 66 -6.18 -10.08 -14.35
C ALA A 66 -5.59 -8.66 -14.51
N ALA A 67 -6.43 -7.62 -14.40
CA ALA A 67 -5.96 -6.24 -14.44
C ALA A 67 -5.17 -5.90 -13.16
N LEU A 68 -5.63 -6.36 -11.99
CA LEU A 68 -4.90 -6.21 -10.73
C LEU A 68 -3.54 -6.91 -10.78
N GLU A 69 -3.47 -8.13 -11.33
CA GLU A 69 -2.21 -8.85 -11.54
C GLU A 69 -1.26 -8.03 -12.43
N ALA A 70 -1.72 -7.54 -13.58
CA ALA A 70 -0.93 -6.69 -14.45
C ALA A 70 -0.45 -5.40 -13.77
N ARG A 71 -1.24 -4.84 -12.84
CA ARG A 71 -0.81 -3.72 -11.98
C ARG A 71 0.30 -4.16 -11.03
N PHE A 72 0.13 -5.27 -10.33
CA PHE A 72 1.12 -5.80 -9.39
C PHE A 72 2.45 -6.13 -10.08
N LEU A 73 2.43 -6.68 -11.30
CA LEU A 73 3.66 -6.99 -12.05
C LEU A 73 4.54 -5.75 -12.30
N ARG A 74 3.96 -4.53 -12.39
CA ARG A 74 4.73 -3.28 -12.49
C ARG A 74 5.49 -2.92 -11.20
N TYR A 75 5.23 -3.62 -10.10
CA TYR A 75 5.89 -3.44 -8.81
C TYR A 75 7.05 -4.40 -8.60
N LEU A 76 7.15 -5.45 -9.42
CA LEU A 76 8.28 -6.36 -9.37
C LEU A 76 9.53 -5.67 -9.95
N PRO A 77 10.71 -5.89 -9.34
CA PRO A 77 11.95 -5.49 -9.97
C PRO A 77 12.11 -6.22 -11.32
N PRO A 78 12.78 -5.59 -12.31
CA PRO A 78 13.16 -6.30 -13.52
C PRO A 78 13.98 -7.55 -13.18
N ARG A 79 13.80 -8.62 -13.97
CA ARG A 79 14.57 -9.85 -13.85
C ARG A 79 16.00 -9.68 -14.32
#